data_AF-A0A1F6ZN48-F1
#
_entry.id   AF-A0A1F6ZN48-F1
#
_cell.length_a   1.000
_cell.length_b   1.000
_cell.length_c   1.000
_cell.angle_alpha   90.00
_cell.angle_beta   90.00
_cell.angle_gamma   90.00
#
_symmetry.space_group_name_H-M   'P 1'
#
loop_
_entity.id
_entity.type
_entity.pdbx_description
1 polymer ?
#
loop_
_entity_poly.entity_id
_entity_poly.type
_entity_poly.pdbx_seq_one_letter_code
_entity_poly.pdbx_strand_id
1 'polypeptide(L)'
;MGSWAVIGITSIGDDRCPHGDRRFERFADSAKKSRKYNVRDLDGRAILVQPGNIVVYNSIEAELREGSVLVVGLQRDTTNLISGREVNHDNLFSSIDGKGYAAFLVHPCHMNGSRTYLEEAINNSSNHQLNNITGIEVVNGEAYFPLPWEYRKANKNALNLFLAAYNFNPNIAPVRFGDGHALFELGRITTKITYPQLQGENGMPNGDAALKNLKNSFRILASEFLVARKTASVLEKTVGTLGAVHHGFSWLVYRPLAMKLGIMTEKDW
;
A
#
# COMPACT_ATOMS: atom_id res chain seq x y z
N MET A 1 3.28 -26.13 -2.66
CA MET A 1 2.91 -24.98 -3.52
C MET A 1 3.66 -23.77 -2.99
N GLY A 2 4.54 -23.17 -3.79
CA GLY A 2 5.42 -22.08 -3.34
C GLY A 2 4.61 -20.85 -2.91
N SER A 3 4.98 -20.24 -1.79
CA SER A 3 4.47 -18.94 -1.37
C SER A 3 5.09 -17.85 -2.23
N TRP A 4 4.26 -16.99 -2.80
CA TRP A 4 4.63 -15.91 -3.71
C TRP A 4 4.77 -14.60 -2.91
N ALA A 5 5.74 -13.74 -3.26
CA ALA A 5 5.97 -12.48 -2.54
C ALA A 5 6.02 -11.28 -3.50
N VAL A 6 5.35 -10.19 -3.12
CA VAL A 6 5.48 -8.88 -3.78
C VAL A 6 6.32 -8.01 -2.85
N ILE A 7 7.40 -7.44 -3.38
CA ILE A 7 8.27 -6.54 -2.62
C ILE A 7 8.27 -5.20 -3.37
N GLY A 8 7.78 -4.14 -2.73
CA GLY A 8 8.05 -2.78 -3.19
C GLY A 8 9.46 -2.39 -2.72
N ILE A 9 10.33 -1.95 -3.64
CA ILE A 9 11.54 -1.23 -3.26
C ILE A 9 11.26 0.23 -3.52
N THR A 10 11.02 0.97 -2.44
CA THR A 10 10.71 2.39 -2.49
C THR A 10 11.98 3.22 -2.45
N SER A 11 12.12 4.15 -3.39
CA SER A 11 13.03 5.28 -3.23
C SER A 11 12.32 6.41 -2.49
N ILE A 12 12.90 6.90 -1.41
CA ILE A 12 12.67 8.28 -0.95
C ILE A 12 13.46 9.14 -1.93
N GLY A 13 12.78 9.99 -2.69
CA GLY A 13 13.43 10.91 -3.61
C GLY A 13 14.32 11.87 -2.85
N ASP A 14 15.59 11.52 -2.62
CA ASP A 14 16.55 12.44 -2.03
C ASP A 14 16.94 13.46 -3.11
N ASP A 15 16.43 14.67 -2.96
CA ASP A 15 16.77 15.88 -3.69
C ASP A 15 18.28 16.20 -3.65
N ARG A 16 19.04 15.54 -2.77
CA ARG A 16 20.52 15.61 -2.71
C ARG A 16 21.22 14.60 -3.60
N CYS A 17 20.51 13.80 -4.41
CA CYS A 17 21.12 12.91 -5.39
C CYS A 17 21.10 13.56 -6.80
N PRO A 18 22.18 14.24 -7.24
CA PRO A 18 22.24 14.95 -8.53
C PRO A 18 22.14 14.02 -9.77
N HIS A 19 22.03 12.72 -9.56
CA HIS A 19 21.89 11.70 -10.61
C HIS A 19 20.59 10.87 -10.51
N GLY A 20 19.65 11.31 -9.66
CA GLY A 20 18.45 10.58 -9.29
C GLY A 20 18.73 9.40 -8.36
N ASP A 21 17.73 8.99 -7.58
CA ASP A 21 17.81 7.74 -6.81
C ASP A 21 17.78 6.55 -7.77
N ARG A 22 18.89 5.79 -7.83
CA ARG A 22 19.06 4.61 -8.69
C ARG A 22 19.02 3.30 -7.92
N ARG A 23 18.40 3.25 -6.74
CA ARG A 23 18.33 2.03 -5.92
C ARG A 23 17.65 0.88 -6.66
N PHE A 24 16.57 1.16 -7.39
CA PHE A 24 15.89 0.14 -8.20
C PHE A 24 16.78 -0.43 -9.30
N GLU A 25 17.46 0.43 -10.07
CA GLU A 25 18.37 0.03 -11.15
C GLU A 25 19.55 -0.77 -10.60
N ARG A 26 20.17 -0.29 -9.51
CA ARG A 26 21.28 -0.99 -8.84
C ARG A 26 20.85 -2.36 -8.34
N PHE A 27 19.66 -2.46 -7.74
CA PHE A 27 19.09 -3.74 -7.31
C PHE A 27 18.86 -4.66 -8.51
N ALA A 28 18.22 -4.16 -9.57
CA ALA A 28 17.92 -4.93 -10.77
C ALA A 28 19.19 -5.44 -11.47
N ASP A 29 20.20 -4.59 -11.62
CA ASP A 29 21.48 -4.94 -12.23
C ASP A 29 22.27 -5.95 -11.37
N SER A 30 22.26 -5.77 -10.04
CA SER A 30 22.88 -6.72 -9.11
C SER A 30 22.20 -8.09 -9.20
N ALA A 31 20.86 -8.10 -9.22
CA ALA A 31 20.08 -9.33 -9.35
C ALA A 31 20.35 -10.04 -10.69
N LYS A 32 20.43 -9.29 -11.80
CA LYS A 32 20.76 -9.82 -13.14
C LYS A 32 22.18 -10.41 -13.23
N LYS A 33 23.15 -9.86 -12.49
CA LYS A 33 24.53 -10.39 -12.43
C LYS A 33 24.64 -11.68 -11.62
N SER A 34 23.67 -11.97 -10.76
CA SER A 34 23.65 -13.20 -9.97
C SER A 34 23.37 -14.41 -10.86
N ARG A 35 24.29 -15.38 -10.90
CA ARG A 35 24.06 -16.68 -11.56
C ARG A 35 22.97 -17.52 -10.89
N LYS A 36 22.51 -17.13 -9.68
CA LYS A 36 21.50 -17.88 -8.90
C LYS A 36 20.06 -17.56 -9.31
N TYR A 37 19.84 -16.42 -9.98
CA TYR A 37 18.51 -15.91 -10.24
C TYR A 37 18.29 -15.71 -11.74
N ASN A 38 17.09 -16.04 -12.20
CA ASN A 38 16.63 -15.62 -13.52
C ASN A 38 15.80 -14.35 -13.34
N VAL A 39 16.29 -13.23 -13.87
CA VAL A 39 15.66 -11.91 -13.70
C VAL A 39 15.10 -11.43 -15.04
N ARG A 40 13.79 -11.19 -15.08
CA ARG A 40 13.11 -10.63 -16.26
C ARG A 40 12.72 -9.18 -16.00
N ASP A 41 13.05 -8.32 -16.95
CA ASP A 41 12.62 -6.92 -16.95
C ASP A 41 11.16 -6.83 -17.42
N LEU A 42 10.33 -6.06 -16.73
CA LEU A 42 8.92 -5.84 -17.07
C LEU A 42 8.76 -4.37 -17.48
N ASP A 43 9.35 -4.04 -18.62
CA ASP A 43 9.30 -2.73 -19.28
C ASP A 43 9.77 -1.56 -18.40
N GLY A 44 10.78 -1.81 -17.56
CA GLY A 44 11.33 -0.83 -16.62
C GLY A 44 10.41 -0.50 -15.43
N ARG A 45 9.17 -1.00 -15.39
CA ARG A 45 8.22 -0.77 -14.28
C ARG A 45 8.44 -1.71 -13.11
N ALA A 46 8.93 -2.90 -13.39
CA ALA A 46 9.19 -3.95 -12.42
C ALA A 46 10.24 -4.93 -12.94
N ILE A 47 10.71 -5.79 -12.05
CA ILE A 47 11.47 -6.99 -12.40
C ILE A 47 10.85 -8.22 -11.75
N LEU A 48 10.86 -9.34 -12.45
CA LEU A 48 10.51 -10.65 -11.93
C LEU A 48 11.79 -11.42 -11.61
N VAL A 49 11.94 -11.86 -10.36
CA VAL A 49 13.09 -12.64 -9.89
C VAL A 49 12.67 -14.09 -9.62
N GLN A 50 13.24 -15.02 -10.36
CA GLN A 50 13.01 -16.46 -10.24
C GLN A 50 14.23 -17.18 -9.64
N PRO A 51 14.06 -18.34 -8.97
CA PRO A 51 12.81 -19.11 -8.79
C PRO A 51 11.89 -18.60 -7.68
N GLY A 52 12.27 -17.55 -6.95
CA GLY A 52 11.48 -17.02 -5.82
C GLY A 52 10.12 -16.45 -6.21
N ASN A 53 9.86 -16.24 -7.51
CA ASN A 53 8.67 -15.60 -8.05
C ASN A 53 8.33 -14.30 -7.33
N ILE A 54 9.37 -13.49 -7.17
CA ILE A 54 9.30 -12.19 -6.52
C ILE A 54 9.16 -11.14 -7.60
N VAL A 55 8.10 -10.33 -7.51
CA VAL A 55 7.96 -9.14 -8.35
C VAL A 55 8.42 -7.94 -7.54
N VAL A 56 9.40 -7.23 -8.09
CA VAL A 56 9.93 -6.00 -7.51
C VAL A 56 9.53 -4.85 -8.40
N TYR A 57 8.67 -3.96 -7.89
CA TYR A 57 8.22 -2.78 -8.62
C TYR A 57 9.18 -1.60 -8.41
N ASN A 58 9.35 -0.79 -9.44
CA ASN A 58 9.95 0.53 -9.32
C ASN A 58 8.93 1.47 -8.67
N SER A 59 9.32 2.12 -7.58
CA SER A 59 8.41 2.95 -6.79
C SER A 59 9.13 4.11 -6.11
N ILE A 60 8.40 5.20 -5.91
CA ILE A 60 8.87 6.38 -5.18
C ILE A 60 7.88 6.72 -4.07
N GLU A 61 8.39 7.09 -2.91
CA GLU A 61 7.62 7.85 -1.94
C GLU A 61 7.86 9.34 -2.19
N ALA A 62 6.81 10.00 -2.66
CA ALA A 62 6.81 11.42 -2.92
C ALA A 62 6.38 12.17 -1.65
N GLU A 63 7.28 12.99 -1.10
CA GLU A 63 6.95 13.94 -0.03
C GLU A 63 6.23 15.17 -0.64
N LEU A 64 4.93 15.28 -0.41
CA LEU A 64 4.12 16.40 -0.89
C LEU A 64 3.81 17.39 0.22
N ARG A 65 3.29 18.56 -0.15
CA ARG A 65 2.87 19.59 0.82
C ARG A 65 1.89 19.08 1.86
N GLU A 66 0.90 18.29 1.44
CA GLU A 66 -0.15 17.75 2.32
C GLU A 66 0.16 16.35 2.85
N GLY A 67 1.36 15.82 2.61
CA GLY A 67 1.83 14.52 3.08
C GLY A 67 2.31 13.57 1.99
N SER A 68 2.71 12.36 2.37
CA SER A 68 3.42 11.46 1.44
C SER A 68 2.52 10.51 0.66
N VAL A 69 2.93 10.24 -0.58
CA VAL A 69 2.29 9.28 -1.49
C VAL A 69 3.32 8.31 -2.04
N LEU A 70 3.09 7.02 -1.83
CA LEU A 70 3.85 5.95 -2.48
C LEU A 70 3.25 5.66 -3.86
N VAL A 71 4.02 5.94 -4.92
CA VAL A 71 3.66 5.64 -6.31
C VAL A 71 4.45 4.42 -6.78
N VAL A 72 3.74 3.40 -7.28
CA VAL A 72 4.29 2.10 -7.65
C VAL A 72 4.06 1.81 -9.14
N GLY A 73 5.07 1.24 -9.78
CA GLY A 73 5.07 0.86 -11.20
C GLY A 73 5.55 1.97 -12.14
N LEU A 74 6.42 2.85 -11.63
CA LEU A 74 7.03 3.94 -12.41
C LEU A 74 7.96 3.39 -13.49
N GLN A 75 7.95 4.01 -14.68
CA GLN A 75 8.99 3.72 -15.67
C GLN A 75 10.34 4.30 -15.19
N ARG A 76 11.46 3.62 -15.50
CA ARG A 76 12.81 4.00 -15.03
C ARG A 76 13.19 5.47 -15.24
N ASP A 77 12.66 6.10 -16.29
CA ASP A 77 12.98 7.48 -16.65
C ASP A 77 11.92 8.51 -16.18
N THR A 78 10.91 8.07 -15.44
CA THR A 78 9.82 8.93 -14.93
C THR A 78 10.01 9.38 -13.48
N THR A 79 11.16 9.08 -12.86
CA THR A 79 11.49 9.49 -11.48
C THR A 79 11.64 10.99 -11.30
N ASN A 80 11.89 11.75 -12.39
CA ASN A 80 11.88 13.22 -12.37
C ASN A 80 10.49 13.84 -12.19
N LEU A 81 9.42 13.03 -12.16
CA LEU A 81 8.05 13.55 -12.02
C LEU A 81 7.77 14.16 -10.64
N ILE A 82 8.57 13.86 -9.61
CA ILE A 82 8.16 14.18 -8.23
C ILE A 82 9.38 14.40 -7.34
N SER A 83 9.96 15.60 -7.39
CA SER A 83 10.92 16.04 -6.35
C SER A 83 10.55 17.43 -5.87
N GLY A 84 10.24 17.56 -4.57
CA GLY A 84 10.08 18.83 -3.88
C GLY A 84 8.71 19.03 -3.24
N ARG A 85 8.71 19.71 -2.09
CA ARG A 85 7.52 20.10 -1.30
C ARG A 85 6.55 21.03 -2.02
N GLU A 86 6.86 21.46 -3.25
CA GLU A 86 6.01 22.28 -4.10
C GLU A 86 4.94 21.47 -4.85
N VAL A 87 5.12 20.14 -4.97
CA VAL A 87 4.11 19.25 -5.54
C VAL A 87 3.04 18.97 -4.48
N ASN A 88 1.77 19.11 -4.84
CA ASN A 88 0.63 18.72 -4.03
C ASN A 88 -0.02 17.43 -4.57
N HIS A 89 -0.96 16.88 -3.80
CA HIS A 89 -1.66 15.65 -4.18
C HIS A 89 -2.40 15.77 -5.52
N ASP A 90 -3.09 16.89 -5.78
CA ASP A 90 -3.88 17.08 -7.01
C ASP A 90 -3.00 17.08 -8.26
N ASN A 91 -1.87 17.79 -8.21
CA ASN A 91 -0.89 17.84 -9.31
C ASN A 91 -0.27 16.46 -9.53
N LEU A 92 0.09 15.77 -8.45
CA LEU A 92 0.61 14.41 -8.54
C LEU A 92 -0.44 13.48 -9.19
N PHE A 93 -1.66 13.42 -8.66
CA PHE A 93 -2.71 12.53 -9.15
C PHE A 93 -3.07 12.83 -10.60
N SER A 94 -3.14 14.10 -11.00
CA SER A 94 -3.34 14.49 -12.40
C SER A 94 -2.18 14.02 -13.28
N SER A 95 -0.93 14.09 -12.80
CA SER A 95 0.25 13.66 -13.56
C SER A 95 0.35 12.14 -13.72
N ILE A 96 -0.29 11.36 -12.83
CA ILE A 96 -0.28 9.89 -12.87
C ILE A 96 -1.57 9.28 -13.41
N ASP A 97 -2.62 10.07 -13.57
CA ASP A 97 -3.87 9.64 -14.17
C ASP A 97 -3.64 9.11 -15.59
N GLY A 98 -4.36 8.05 -15.95
CA GLY A 98 -4.19 7.35 -17.24
C GLY A 98 -2.88 6.58 -17.43
N LYS A 99 -1.85 6.77 -16.59
CA LYS A 99 -0.54 6.08 -16.71
C LYS A 99 -0.49 4.69 -16.09
N GLY A 100 -1.59 4.28 -15.45
CA GLY A 100 -1.76 2.96 -14.88
C GLY A 100 -1.09 2.76 -13.51
N TYR A 101 -0.37 3.73 -12.98
CA TYR A 101 0.32 3.63 -11.69
C TYR A 101 -0.63 3.26 -10.54
N ALA A 102 -0.08 2.59 -9.53
CA ALA A 102 -0.75 2.35 -8.25
C ALA A 102 -0.26 3.40 -7.25
N ALA A 103 -1.17 4.09 -6.58
CA ALA A 103 -0.85 5.16 -5.64
C ALA A 103 -1.41 4.83 -4.27
N PHE A 104 -0.57 4.93 -3.25
CA PHE A 104 -0.93 4.67 -1.87
C PHE A 104 -0.66 5.89 -1.02
N LEU A 105 -1.65 6.29 -0.22
CA LEU A 105 -1.43 7.27 0.81
C LEU A 105 -0.73 6.57 1.97
N VAL A 106 0.52 6.96 2.24
CA VAL A 106 1.34 6.36 3.29
C VAL A 106 1.29 7.21 4.55
N HIS A 107 1.41 6.52 5.68
CA HIS A 107 1.47 7.03 7.05
C HIS A 107 0.57 8.26 7.29
N PRO A 108 -0.73 8.20 6.93
CA PRO A 108 -1.59 9.37 6.86
C PRO A 108 -1.72 10.11 8.19
N CYS A 109 -1.57 9.40 9.31
CA CYS A 109 -1.66 9.93 10.66
C CYS A 109 -0.30 10.04 11.39
N HIS A 110 0.81 9.99 10.66
CA HIS A 110 2.16 10.26 11.16
C HIS A 110 2.52 11.75 10.98
N MET A 111 3.69 12.19 11.47
CA MET A 111 4.13 13.58 11.29
C MET A 111 4.16 13.93 9.80
N ASN A 112 3.50 15.02 9.41
CA ASN A 112 3.31 15.43 8.01
C ASN A 112 2.58 14.40 7.13
N GLY A 113 1.72 13.55 7.71
CA GLY A 113 0.93 12.57 6.94
C GLY A 113 -0.21 13.19 6.14
N SER A 114 -0.73 12.41 5.19
CA SER A 114 -1.82 12.76 4.24
C SER A 114 -3.22 12.93 4.85
N ARG A 115 -3.34 13.11 6.18
CA ARG A 115 -4.62 13.20 6.90
C ARG A 115 -5.49 14.35 6.42
N THR A 116 -4.97 15.56 6.37
CA THR A 116 -5.76 16.75 6.02
C THR A 116 -6.31 16.63 4.59
N TYR A 117 -5.47 16.18 3.64
CA TYR A 117 -5.91 15.90 2.28
C TYR A 117 -7.04 14.86 2.23
N LEU A 118 -6.93 13.77 3.00
CA LEU A 118 -7.98 12.75 3.09
C LEU A 118 -9.28 13.30 3.71
N GLU A 119 -9.19 14.06 4.80
CA GLU A 119 -10.36 14.68 5.43
C GLU A 119 -11.06 15.65 4.48
N GLU A 120 -10.31 16.47 3.73
CA GLU A 120 -10.85 17.34 2.69
C GLU A 120 -11.52 16.54 1.56
N ALA A 121 -10.85 15.51 1.04
CA ALA A 121 -11.39 14.65 -0.01
C ALA A 121 -12.69 13.94 0.42
N ILE A 122 -12.77 13.50 1.67
CA ILE A 122 -13.96 12.86 2.27
C ILE A 122 -15.12 13.86 2.41
N ASN A 123 -14.82 15.11 2.77
CA ASN A 123 -15.83 16.14 3.02
C ASN A 123 -16.31 16.84 1.73
N ASN A 124 -15.56 16.74 0.64
CA ASN A 124 -15.90 17.35 -0.65
C ASN A 124 -16.77 16.41 -1.51
N SER A 125 -17.96 16.88 -1.88
CA SER A 125 -18.98 16.06 -2.56
C SER A 125 -18.60 15.57 -3.95
N SER A 126 -17.59 16.17 -4.59
CA SER A 126 -17.13 15.80 -5.92
C SER A 126 -16.26 14.54 -5.95
N ASN A 127 -15.68 14.10 -4.81
CA ASN A 127 -14.98 12.83 -4.55
C ASN A 127 -13.99 12.28 -5.61
N HIS A 128 -13.70 13.00 -6.69
CA HIS A 128 -12.84 12.53 -7.79
C HIS A 128 -11.39 12.29 -7.33
N GLN A 129 -10.95 13.03 -6.31
CA GLN A 129 -9.65 12.87 -5.65
C GLN A 129 -9.42 11.45 -5.10
N LEU A 130 -10.48 10.77 -4.67
CA LEU A 130 -10.37 9.40 -4.14
C LEU A 130 -10.24 8.34 -5.23
N ASN A 131 -10.61 8.64 -6.48
CA ASN A 131 -10.63 7.64 -7.57
C ASN A 131 -9.23 7.20 -8.01
N ASN A 132 -8.22 8.04 -7.79
CA ASN A 132 -6.83 7.77 -8.17
C ASN A 132 -6.04 7.06 -7.06
N ILE A 133 -6.61 6.94 -5.86
CA ILE A 133 -5.99 6.25 -4.73
C ILE A 133 -6.26 4.75 -4.85
N THR A 134 -5.19 3.96 -4.86
CA THR A 134 -5.25 2.49 -4.86
C THR A 134 -5.40 1.92 -3.45
N GLY A 135 -4.77 2.55 -2.46
CA GLY A 135 -4.91 2.15 -1.07
C GLY A 135 -4.48 3.22 -0.08
N ILE A 136 -4.86 3.02 1.18
CA ILE A 136 -4.47 3.87 2.31
C ILE A 136 -3.74 2.99 3.32
N GLU A 137 -2.56 3.42 3.74
CA GLU A 137 -1.83 2.74 4.79
C GLU A 137 -2.58 2.86 6.11
N VAL A 138 -3.03 1.72 6.63
CA VAL A 138 -3.70 1.60 7.93
C VAL A 138 -2.76 1.09 9.01
N VAL A 139 -1.62 0.52 8.60
CA VAL A 139 -0.59 0.00 9.51
C VAL A 139 0.78 0.34 8.96
N ASN A 140 1.47 1.26 9.64
CA ASN A 140 2.85 1.60 9.37
C ASN A 140 3.78 0.85 10.35
N GLY A 141 4.88 0.30 9.82
CA GLY A 141 5.85 -0.46 10.59
C GLY A 141 6.68 0.35 11.58
N GLU A 142 7.05 1.57 11.24
CA GLU A 142 7.77 2.50 12.12
C GLU A 142 6.96 2.82 13.39
N ALA A 143 5.64 2.90 13.26
CA ALA A 143 4.74 3.15 14.40
C ALA A 143 4.74 2.04 15.46
N TYR A 144 5.31 0.86 15.18
CA TYR A 144 5.51 -0.22 16.17
C TYR A 144 6.84 -0.17 16.91
N PHE A 145 7.80 0.62 16.43
CA PHE A 145 9.02 0.84 17.18
C PHE A 145 8.70 1.69 18.41
N PRO A 146 9.49 1.58 19.50
CA PRO A 146 9.28 2.33 20.73
C PRO A 146 9.65 3.81 20.53
N LEU A 147 8.90 4.48 19.66
CA LEU A 147 8.85 5.91 19.50
C LEU A 147 7.82 6.49 20.51
N PRO A 148 7.82 7.81 20.77
CA PRO A 148 6.91 8.47 21.70
C PRO A 148 5.44 8.02 21.64
N TRP A 149 4.70 8.21 22.73
CA TRP A 149 3.32 7.72 22.92
C TRP A 149 2.32 8.13 21.82
N GLU A 150 2.63 9.18 21.07
CA GLU A 150 1.84 9.74 19.98
C GLU A 150 1.70 8.77 18.78
N TYR A 151 2.66 7.87 18.56
CA TYR A 151 2.64 6.91 17.44
C TYR A 151 1.70 5.73 17.64
N ARG A 152 1.37 5.38 18.89
CA ARG A 152 0.47 4.24 19.19
C ARG A 152 -0.96 4.44 18.70
N LYS A 153 -1.39 5.70 18.52
CA LYS A 153 -2.72 6.02 17.99
C LYS A 153 -2.73 6.19 16.47
N ALA A 154 -1.56 6.29 15.82
CA ALA A 154 -1.46 6.55 14.38
C ALA A 154 -2.17 5.47 13.56
N ASN A 155 -1.88 4.19 13.81
CA ASN A 155 -2.52 3.07 13.09
C ASN A 155 -4.05 3.03 13.33
N LYS A 156 -4.49 3.29 14.57
CA LYS A 156 -5.94 3.36 14.88
C LYS A 156 -6.62 4.52 14.14
N ASN A 157 -5.99 5.68 14.10
CA ASN A 157 -6.52 6.85 13.41
C ASN A 157 -6.51 6.64 11.89
N ALA A 158 -5.46 6.04 11.35
CA ALA A 158 -5.34 5.68 9.93
C ALA A 158 -6.43 4.69 9.52
N LEU A 159 -6.72 3.69 10.36
CA LEU A 159 -7.84 2.78 10.15
C LEU A 159 -9.19 3.52 10.11
N ASN A 160 -9.45 4.42 11.07
CA ASN A 160 -10.69 5.21 11.08
C ASN A 160 -10.84 6.09 9.83
N LEU A 161 -9.75 6.73 9.41
CA LEU A 161 -9.72 7.56 8.23
C LEU A 161 -9.95 6.75 6.95
N PHE A 162 -9.32 5.57 6.85
CA PHE A 162 -9.60 4.60 5.79
C PHE A 162 -11.08 4.19 5.78
N LEU A 163 -11.69 3.89 6.92
CA LEU A 163 -13.09 3.49 7.00
C LEU A 163 -14.03 4.60 6.51
N ALA A 164 -13.68 5.87 6.76
CA ALA A 164 -14.42 7.01 6.24
C ALA A 164 -14.26 7.13 4.71
N ALA A 165 -13.02 7.11 4.19
CA ALA A 165 -12.75 7.16 2.76
C ALA A 165 -13.39 6.00 1.97
N TYR A 166 -13.37 4.79 2.54
CA TYR A 166 -13.93 3.58 1.94
C TYR A 166 -15.44 3.71 1.68
N ASN A 167 -16.17 4.44 2.54
CA ASN A 167 -17.61 4.66 2.34
C ASN A 167 -17.91 5.47 1.07
N PHE A 168 -16.95 6.27 0.60
CA PHE A 168 -17.06 7.06 -0.63
C PHE A 168 -16.46 6.34 -1.84
N ASN A 169 -15.32 5.67 -1.67
CA ASN A 169 -14.70 4.86 -2.70
C ASN A 169 -14.39 3.43 -2.19
N PRO A 170 -15.25 2.44 -2.47
CA PRO A 170 -15.06 1.07 -2.01
C PRO A 170 -13.94 0.32 -2.74
N ASN A 171 -13.28 0.94 -3.72
CA ASN A 171 -12.13 0.34 -4.41
C ASN A 171 -10.79 0.64 -3.72
N ILE A 172 -10.78 1.48 -2.68
CA ILE A 172 -9.56 1.78 -1.91
C ILE A 172 -9.26 0.60 -0.99
N ALA A 173 -8.05 0.06 -1.08
CA ALA A 173 -7.61 -1.03 -0.22
C ALA A 173 -6.99 -0.53 1.11
N PRO A 174 -7.25 -1.20 2.25
CA PRO A 174 -6.45 -0.99 3.45
C PRO A 174 -5.11 -1.70 3.25
N VAL A 175 -4.00 -0.96 3.34
CA VAL A 175 -2.64 -1.51 3.16
C VAL A 175 -1.79 -1.37 4.40
N ARG A 176 -0.79 -2.23 4.51
CA ARG A 176 0.20 -2.27 5.57
C ARG A 176 1.58 -2.24 4.93
N PHE A 177 2.40 -1.26 5.30
CA PHE A 177 3.79 -1.23 4.87
C PHE A 177 4.73 -1.36 6.07
N GLY A 178 5.87 -2.01 5.83
CA GLY A 178 6.89 -2.18 6.85
C GLY A 178 7.70 -0.92 7.07
N ASP A 179 7.76 -0.04 6.07
CA ASP A 179 8.50 1.22 6.09
C ASP A 179 9.90 1.07 6.69
N GLY A 180 10.59 0.02 6.24
CA GLY A 180 11.84 -0.45 6.83
C GLY A 180 13.05 0.28 6.27
N HIS A 181 13.85 0.87 7.15
CA HIS A 181 15.12 1.52 6.83
C HIS A 181 16.34 0.60 7.06
N ALA A 182 16.12 -0.56 7.69
CA ALA A 182 17.13 -1.56 7.99
C ALA A 182 16.75 -2.97 7.49
N LEU A 183 17.77 -3.78 7.20
CA LEU A 183 17.61 -5.12 6.63
C LEU A 183 16.70 -6.04 7.49
N PHE A 184 16.76 -5.91 8.81
CA PHE A 184 15.98 -6.75 9.74
C PHE A 184 14.48 -6.40 9.76
N GLU A 185 14.08 -5.26 9.17
CA GLU A 185 12.70 -4.78 9.14
C GLU A 185 11.93 -5.33 7.93
N LEU A 186 12.66 -5.79 6.90
CA LEU A 186 12.10 -6.32 5.68
C LEU A 186 11.14 -7.49 5.97
N GLY A 187 9.91 -7.37 5.48
CA GLY A 187 8.90 -8.42 5.56
C GLY A 187 8.22 -8.58 6.93
N ARG A 188 8.58 -7.79 7.95
CA ARG A 188 7.93 -7.87 9.28
C ARG A 188 6.47 -7.46 9.24
N ILE A 189 6.15 -6.44 8.46
CA ILE A 189 4.80 -5.97 8.18
C ILE A 189 4.62 -5.93 6.67
N THR A 190 3.60 -6.62 6.19
CA THR A 190 3.31 -6.78 4.77
C THR A 190 1.80 -6.80 4.54
N THR A 191 1.39 -6.32 3.37
CA THR A 191 0.04 -6.54 2.87
C THR A 191 -0.01 -7.85 2.12
N LYS A 192 -0.94 -8.73 2.49
CA LYS A 192 -1.21 -9.95 1.72
C LYS A 192 -2.19 -9.62 0.61
N ILE A 193 -1.80 -9.90 -0.62
CA ILE A 193 -2.63 -9.75 -1.81
C ILE A 193 -2.58 -11.02 -2.64
N THR A 194 -3.61 -11.25 -3.45
CA THR A 194 -3.53 -12.27 -4.51
C THR A 194 -2.38 -11.94 -5.45
N TYR A 195 -1.55 -12.93 -5.78
CA TYR A 195 -0.42 -12.71 -6.67
C TYR A 195 -0.89 -12.15 -8.02
N PRO A 196 -0.33 -11.02 -8.51
CA PRO A 196 -0.73 -10.45 -9.77
C PRO A 196 -0.32 -11.40 -10.90
N GLN A 197 -1.28 -11.78 -11.75
CA GLN A 197 -0.94 -12.48 -12.98
C GLN A 197 -0.03 -11.58 -13.82
N LEU A 198 1.06 -12.12 -14.36
CA LEU A 198 2.04 -11.33 -15.10
C LEU A 198 1.86 -11.43 -16.62
N GLN A 199 1.13 -12.44 -17.09
CA GLN A 199 0.99 -12.75 -18.52
C GLN A 199 0.22 -11.62 -19.23
N GLY A 200 0.84 -11.05 -20.26
CA GLY A 200 0.18 -10.21 -21.25
C GLY A 200 -0.52 -11.03 -22.35
N GLU A 201 -1.05 -10.35 -23.36
CA GLU A 201 -1.86 -10.95 -24.45
C GLU A 201 -1.12 -12.08 -25.21
N ASN A 202 0.21 -12.05 -25.24
CA ASN A 202 1.05 -13.05 -25.91
C ASN A 202 1.58 -14.14 -24.96
N GLY A 203 1.04 -14.25 -23.73
CA GLY A 203 1.49 -15.21 -22.71
C GLY A 203 2.84 -14.88 -22.05
N MET A 204 3.51 -13.82 -22.50
CA MET A 204 4.78 -13.33 -21.93
C MET A 204 4.51 -12.32 -20.81
N PRO A 205 5.34 -12.29 -19.74
CA PRO A 205 5.26 -11.25 -18.71
C PRO A 205 5.41 -9.83 -19.30
N ASN A 206 4.51 -8.91 -18.94
CA ASN A 206 4.52 -7.50 -19.37
C ASN A 206 4.30 -6.59 -18.14
N GLY A 207 4.98 -5.44 -18.08
CA GLY A 207 4.86 -4.46 -17.00
C GLY A 207 3.46 -3.88 -16.81
N ASP A 208 2.75 -3.57 -17.89
CA ASP A 208 1.38 -3.04 -17.83
C ASP A 208 0.40 -4.10 -17.32
N ALA A 209 0.56 -5.35 -17.73
CA ALA A 209 -0.24 -6.47 -17.22
C ALA A 209 0.04 -6.69 -15.72
N ALA A 210 1.31 -6.68 -15.31
CA ALA A 210 1.71 -6.79 -13.91
C ALA A 210 1.08 -5.69 -13.05
N LEU A 211 1.13 -4.43 -13.52
CA LEU A 211 0.60 -3.28 -12.80
C LEU A 211 -0.94 -3.25 -12.77
N LYS A 212 -1.60 -3.57 -13.88
CA LYS A 212 -3.07 -3.76 -13.92
C LYS A 212 -3.51 -4.82 -12.92
N ASN A 213 -2.81 -5.95 -12.90
CA ASN A 213 -3.15 -7.05 -12.00
C ASN A 213 -2.79 -6.75 -10.55
N LEU A 214 -1.75 -5.94 -10.27
CA LEU A 214 -1.47 -5.42 -8.94
C LEU A 214 -2.66 -4.60 -8.41
N LYS A 215 -3.16 -3.63 -9.20
CA LYS A 215 -4.33 -2.83 -8.83
C LYS A 215 -5.58 -3.70 -8.63
N ASN A 216 -5.76 -4.71 -9.48
CA ASN A 216 -6.84 -5.67 -9.32
C ASN A 216 -6.73 -6.46 -8.01
N SER A 217 -5.54 -6.90 -7.63
CA SER A 217 -5.32 -7.59 -6.35
C SER A 217 -5.66 -6.72 -5.14
N PHE A 218 -5.37 -5.41 -5.19
CA PHE A 218 -5.80 -4.48 -4.14
C PHE A 218 -7.32 -4.25 -4.14
N ARG A 219 -7.98 -4.20 -5.30
CA ARG A 219 -9.46 -4.15 -5.36
C ARG A 219 -10.12 -5.40 -4.78
N ILE A 220 -9.52 -6.57 -5.00
CA ILE A 220 -9.95 -7.82 -4.37
C ILE A 220 -9.80 -7.72 -2.86
N LEU A 221 -8.64 -7.25 -2.37
CA LEU A 221 -8.41 -7.03 -0.94
C LEU A 221 -9.44 -6.07 -0.32
N ALA A 222 -9.78 -4.98 -1.01
CA ALA A 222 -10.82 -4.03 -0.59
C ALA A 222 -12.20 -4.72 -0.48
N SER A 223 -12.53 -5.58 -1.45
CA SER A 223 -13.79 -6.33 -1.46
C SER A 223 -13.84 -7.38 -0.34
N GLU A 224 -12.73 -8.08 -0.08
CA GLU A 224 -12.62 -9.04 1.02
C GLU A 224 -12.77 -8.36 2.39
N PHE A 225 -12.22 -7.16 2.54
CA PHE A 225 -12.41 -6.34 3.73
C PHE A 225 -13.90 -6.02 3.97
N LEU A 226 -14.66 -5.71 2.91
CA LEU A 226 -16.10 -5.45 3.03
C LEU A 226 -16.88 -6.68 3.48
N VAL A 227 -16.59 -7.85 2.89
CA VAL A 227 -17.23 -9.11 3.27
C VAL A 227 -16.97 -9.36 4.75
N ALA A 228 -15.71 -9.23 5.17
CA ALA A 228 -15.32 -9.39 6.56
C ALA A 228 -16.06 -8.45 7.50
N ARG A 229 -16.16 -7.16 7.15
CA ARG A 229 -16.88 -6.15 7.94
C ARG A 229 -18.38 -6.43 8.04
N LYS A 230 -19.01 -6.84 6.94
CA LYS A 230 -20.43 -7.24 6.93
C LYS A 230 -20.66 -8.46 7.81
N THR A 231 -19.81 -9.48 7.71
CA THR A 231 -19.87 -10.67 8.57
C THR A 231 -19.71 -10.31 10.04
N ALA A 232 -18.74 -9.46 10.39
CA ALA A 232 -18.55 -8.99 11.76
C ALA A 232 -19.79 -8.23 12.28
N SER A 233 -20.38 -7.35 11.47
CA SER A 233 -21.59 -6.61 11.85
C SER A 233 -22.81 -7.52 12.05
N VAL A 234 -22.98 -8.56 11.23
CA VAL A 234 -24.06 -9.56 11.41
C VAL A 234 -23.84 -10.34 12.71
N LEU A 235 -22.59 -10.75 12.99
CA LEU A 235 -22.26 -11.45 14.23
C LEU A 235 -22.49 -10.56 15.46
N GLU A 236 -22.07 -9.29 15.42
CA GLU A 236 -22.34 -8.32 16.49
C GLU A 236 -23.83 -8.13 16.74
N LYS A 237 -24.65 -7.99 15.69
CA LYS A 237 -26.10 -7.88 15.83
C LYS A 237 -26.71 -9.15 16.42
N THR A 238 -26.30 -10.32 15.92
CA THR A 238 -26.79 -11.63 16.38
C THR A 238 -26.46 -11.86 17.85
N VAL A 239 -25.23 -11.53 18.27
CA VAL A 239 -24.80 -11.65 19.67
C VAL A 239 -25.43 -10.56 20.56
N GLY A 240 -25.60 -9.35 20.04
CA GLY A 240 -26.30 -8.26 20.73
C GLY A 240 -27.76 -8.61 21.03
N THR A 241 -28.45 -9.27 20.08
CA THR A 241 -29.81 -9.81 20.31
C THR A 241 -29.84 -10.98 21.31
N LEU A 242 -28.71 -11.63 21.57
CA LEU A 242 -28.57 -12.71 22.57
C LEU A 242 -28.17 -12.21 23.97
N GLY A 243 -28.17 -10.89 24.21
CA GLY A 243 -28.15 -10.33 25.57
C GLY A 243 -26.79 -10.23 26.26
N ALA A 244 -25.66 -10.28 25.53
CA ALA A 244 -24.33 -10.18 26.13
C ALA A 244 -23.63 -8.82 25.87
N VAL A 245 -23.50 -8.03 26.95
CA VAL A 245 -22.51 -6.97 27.24
C VAL A 245 -21.88 -6.26 26.02
N HIS A 246 -22.47 -5.12 25.66
CA HIS A 246 -22.27 -4.35 24.44
C HIS A 246 -20.88 -3.73 24.16
N HIS A 247 -19.87 -3.89 25.03
CA HIS A 247 -18.58 -3.22 24.85
C HIS A 247 -17.36 -4.13 24.68
N GLY A 248 -17.49 -5.44 24.95
CA GLY A 248 -16.37 -6.41 24.82
C GLY A 248 -16.44 -7.33 23.60
N PHE A 249 -17.63 -7.53 23.02
CA PHE A 249 -17.88 -8.62 22.08
C PHE A 249 -17.57 -8.30 20.61
N SER A 250 -17.68 -7.04 20.17
CA SER A 250 -17.26 -6.64 18.81
C SER A 250 -15.80 -6.98 18.58
N TRP A 251 -14.95 -6.71 19.57
CA TRP A 251 -13.51 -6.98 19.54
C TRP A 251 -13.18 -8.48 19.44
N LEU A 252 -13.94 -9.36 20.10
CA LEU A 252 -13.72 -10.82 20.05
C LEU A 252 -14.01 -11.42 18.68
N VAL A 253 -14.84 -10.77 17.86
CA VAL A 253 -15.15 -11.20 16.49
C VAL A 253 -14.25 -10.50 15.47
N TYR A 254 -14.01 -9.20 15.66
CA TYR A 254 -13.19 -8.40 14.76
C TYR A 254 -11.71 -8.79 14.84
N ARG A 255 -11.20 -9.14 16.02
CA ARG A 255 -9.78 -9.49 16.25
C ARG A 255 -9.35 -10.76 15.51
N PRO A 256 -10.00 -11.92 15.64
CA PRO A 256 -9.62 -13.11 14.90
C PRO A 256 -9.74 -12.92 13.38
N LEU A 257 -10.73 -12.15 12.92
CA LEU A 257 -10.95 -11.89 11.50
C LEU A 257 -9.91 -10.93 10.93
N ALA A 258 -9.62 -9.83 11.63
CA ALA A 258 -8.54 -8.92 11.29
C ALA A 258 -7.18 -9.62 11.32
N MET A 259 -6.95 -10.55 12.27
CA MET A 259 -5.75 -11.39 12.30
C MET A 259 -5.68 -12.39 11.14
N LYS A 260 -6.80 -13.04 10.81
CA LYS A 260 -6.89 -14.01 9.71
C LYS A 260 -6.66 -13.36 8.34
N LEU A 261 -7.19 -12.16 8.15
CA LEU A 261 -6.99 -11.35 6.94
C LEU A 261 -5.64 -10.63 6.94
N GLY A 262 -4.86 -10.75 8.02
CA GLY A 262 -3.58 -10.06 8.16
C GLY A 262 -3.72 -8.54 8.18
N ILE A 263 -4.89 -8.01 8.55
CA ILE A 263 -5.13 -6.57 8.74
C ILE A 263 -4.47 -6.11 10.05
N MET A 264 -4.49 -6.96 11.08
CA MET A 264 -3.87 -6.67 12.39
C MET A 264 -3.09 -7.89 12.91
N THR A 265 -2.05 -7.68 13.70
CA THR A 265 -1.35 -8.71 14.48
C THR A 265 -1.84 -8.75 15.92
N GLU A 266 -1.45 -9.79 16.64
CA GLU A 266 -1.75 -9.92 18.07
C GLU A 266 -1.18 -8.77 18.91
N LYS A 267 -0.11 -8.12 18.42
CA LYS A 267 0.60 -6.98 19.04
C LYS A 267 -0.01 -5.62 18.69
N ASP A 268 -1.01 -5.57 17.80
CA ASP A 268 -1.66 -4.33 17.37
C ASP A 268 -2.78 -3.90 18.33
N TRP A 269 -2.94 -4.64 19.43
CA TRP A 269 -3.95 -4.51 20.49
C TRP A 269 -3.28 -4.08 21.79
#